data_AF-A0AAN8DYC6-F1
#
_entry.id   AF-A0AAN8DYC6-F1
#
_cell.length_a   1.000
_cell.length_b   1.000
_cell.length_c   1.000
_cell.angle_alpha   90.00
_cell.angle_beta   90.00
_cell.angle_gamma   90.00
#
_symmetry.space_group_name_H-M   'P 1'
#
loop_
_entity.id
_entity.type
_entity.pdbx_description
1 polymer ?
#
loop_
_entity_poly.entity_id
_entity_poly.type
_entity_poly.pdbx_seq_one_letter_code
_entity_poly.pdbx_strand_id
1 'polypeptide(L)'
;MLPLSTECPYHRALGFESGSVTSDQISSSNQDQYSGWYSSWVPPKARLNNQGFGCAWLSKFNDLHQWIQIDLKEVQVMSGILSQGRCDADEWVTKYSIQYRSVETLNWIYYKDQTGNNRVFYGNSDRSSTVQNLLRPPIVAQYVRLLPLGWHTRIALRMELLMCMNKCY
;
A
#
# COMPACT_ATOMS: atom_id res chain seq x y z
N MET A 1 -15.00 -23.07 17.28
CA MET A 1 -13.89 -22.77 16.34
C MET A 1 -14.51 -22.51 14.98
N LEU A 2 -14.55 -21.26 14.52
CA LEU A 2 -14.92 -20.96 13.14
C LEU A 2 -13.67 -21.19 12.27
N PRO A 3 -13.76 -21.94 11.16
CA PRO A 3 -12.62 -22.12 10.28
C PRO A 3 -12.21 -20.76 9.74
N LEU A 4 -10.91 -20.43 9.77
CA LEU A 4 -10.38 -19.32 8.99
C LEU A 4 -10.70 -19.63 7.53
N SER A 5 -11.77 -19.04 6.99
CA SER A 5 -12.08 -19.09 5.57
C SER A 5 -10.87 -18.53 4.83
N THR A 6 -10.21 -19.40 4.07
CA THR A 6 -9.07 -19.10 3.19
C THR A 6 -9.41 -18.06 2.11
N GLU A 7 -10.68 -17.71 1.97
CA GLU A 7 -11.20 -16.73 1.02
C GLU A 7 -12.14 -15.77 1.75
N CYS A 8 -11.86 -14.48 1.60
CA CYS A 8 -12.72 -13.40 2.08
C CYS A 8 -13.92 -13.27 1.13
N PRO A 9 -15.17 -13.46 1.59
CA PRO A 9 -16.33 -13.36 0.71
C PRO A 9 -16.57 -11.92 0.23
N TYR A 10 -16.18 -10.92 1.03
CA TYR A 10 -16.30 -9.51 0.70
C TYR A 10 -14.98 -8.77 0.95
N HIS A 11 -14.56 -8.01 -0.06
CA HIS A 11 -13.45 -7.07 0.02
C HIS A 11 -14.01 -5.68 0.21
N ARG A 12 -13.64 -5.02 1.30
CA ARG A 12 -13.96 -3.61 1.54
C ARG A 12 -12.70 -2.78 1.40
N ALA A 13 -12.74 -1.73 0.59
CA ALA A 13 -11.69 -0.74 0.58
C ALA A 13 -11.60 -0.08 1.97
N LEU A 14 -10.39 0.05 2.51
CA LEU A 14 -10.15 0.74 3.79
C LEU A 14 -10.67 2.18 3.75
N GLY A 15 -10.77 2.76 2.56
CA GLY A 15 -11.30 4.10 2.34
C GLY A 15 -10.20 5.11 2.09
N PHE A 16 -9.21 4.72 1.27
CA PHE A 16 -8.27 5.68 0.71
C PHE A 16 -9.01 6.60 -0.27
N GLU A 17 -9.86 6.03 -1.12
CA GLU A 17 -10.71 6.79 -2.05
C GLU A 17 -11.83 7.54 -1.31
N SER A 18 -12.51 6.89 -0.36
CA SER A 18 -13.62 7.50 0.40
C SER A 18 -13.17 8.53 1.44
N GLY A 19 -11.86 8.72 1.64
CA GLY A 19 -11.30 9.65 2.62
C GLY A 19 -11.43 9.20 4.08
N SER A 20 -11.83 7.95 4.33
CA SER A 20 -11.90 7.35 5.67
C SER A 20 -10.52 7.17 6.31
N VAL A 21 -9.48 7.00 5.49
CA VAL A 21 -8.08 7.01 5.95
C VAL A 21 -7.60 8.44 6.10
N THR A 22 -7.29 8.84 7.34
CA THR A 22 -6.74 10.17 7.61
C THR A 22 -5.29 10.25 7.12
N SER A 23 -4.83 11.45 6.75
CA SER A 23 -3.46 11.66 6.28
C SER A 23 -2.41 11.22 7.28
N ASP A 24 -2.73 11.29 8.58
CA ASP A 24 -1.85 10.91 9.69
C ASP A 24 -1.61 9.39 9.74
N GLN A 25 -2.49 8.60 9.14
CA GLN A 25 -2.32 7.15 9.04
C GLN A 25 -1.33 6.74 7.95
N ILE A 26 -0.92 7.66 7.07
CA ILE A 26 -0.05 7.36 5.94
C ILE A 26 1.30 8.05 6.17
N SER A 27 2.31 7.26 6.46
CA SER A 27 3.68 7.73 6.67
C SER A 27 4.60 7.18 5.59
N SER A 28 5.73 7.84 5.35
CA SER A 28 6.74 7.35 4.41
C SER A 28 8.15 7.64 4.90
N SER A 29 9.13 6.89 4.39
CA SER A 29 10.54 7.04 4.72
C SER A 29 11.12 8.46 4.55
N ASN A 30 10.59 9.25 3.61
CA ASN A 30 11.10 10.59 3.28
C ASN A 30 10.15 11.73 3.68
N GLN A 31 9.34 11.57 4.72
CA GLN A 31 8.32 12.55 5.11
C GLN A 31 8.88 13.97 5.36
N ASP A 32 10.08 14.08 5.95
CA ASP A 32 10.75 15.35 6.24
C ASP A 32 11.35 16.08 5.02
N GLN A 33 11.43 15.42 3.86
CA GLN A 33 12.04 16.01 2.65
C GLN A 33 11.02 16.43 1.58
N TYR A 34 9.72 16.41 1.91
CA TYR A 34 8.65 17.00 1.09
C TYR A 34 8.68 18.54 1.18
N SER A 35 9.74 19.16 0.67
CA SER A 35 9.89 20.60 0.56
C SER A 35 10.05 21.06 -0.90
N GLY A 36 9.59 22.26 -1.22
CA GLY A 36 9.58 22.79 -2.59
C GLY A 36 8.54 22.11 -3.49
N TRP A 37 8.93 21.76 -4.73
CA TRP A 37 8.04 21.12 -5.71
C TRP A 37 7.40 19.83 -5.17
N TYR A 38 8.13 19.02 -4.38
CA TYR A 38 7.61 17.76 -3.83
C TYR A 38 6.47 17.94 -2.82
N SER A 39 6.23 19.15 -2.28
CA SER A 39 5.12 19.44 -1.34
C SER A 39 3.74 19.07 -1.91
N SER A 40 3.59 19.03 -3.24
CA SER A 40 2.35 18.55 -3.87
C SER A 40 2.21 17.01 -3.91
N TRP A 41 3.29 16.25 -3.76
CA TRP A 41 3.34 14.77 -3.87
C TRP A 41 3.50 14.06 -2.52
N VAL A 42 2.85 14.57 -1.49
CA VAL A 42 2.94 14.07 -0.11
C VAL A 42 2.31 12.66 0.06
N PRO A 43 2.71 11.88 1.08
CA PRO A 43 2.14 10.55 1.37
C PRO A 43 0.61 10.47 1.38
N PRO A 44 -0.14 11.42 1.96
CA PRO A 44 -1.60 11.37 1.93
C PRO A 44 -2.23 11.56 0.55
N LYS A 45 -1.46 11.97 -0.46
CA LYS A 45 -1.91 12.02 -1.85
C LYS A 45 -1.79 10.67 -2.58
N ALA A 46 -1.20 9.64 -1.94
CA ALA A 46 -1.14 8.25 -2.44
C ALA A 46 -2.51 7.54 -2.50
N ARG A 47 -3.62 8.27 -2.53
CA ARG A 47 -4.97 7.71 -2.59
C ARG A 47 -5.27 7.20 -3.99
N LEU A 48 -5.85 6.01 -4.09
CA LEU A 48 -6.32 5.46 -5.35
C LEU A 48 -7.32 6.41 -6.01
N ASN A 49 -7.30 6.52 -7.34
CA ASN A 49 -8.15 7.42 -8.13
C ASN A 49 -7.99 8.93 -7.87
N ASN A 50 -7.03 9.36 -7.05
CA ASN A 50 -6.77 10.77 -6.85
C ASN A 50 -6.27 11.40 -8.18
N GLN A 51 -6.97 12.44 -8.64
CA GLN A 51 -6.71 13.18 -9.89
C GLN A 51 -6.46 14.67 -9.58
N GLY A 52 -5.46 15.29 -10.20
CA GLY A 52 -5.06 16.69 -9.98
C GLY A 52 -3.55 16.93 -9.88
N PHE A 53 -3.13 18.17 -9.59
CA PHE A 53 -1.71 18.48 -9.36
C PHE A 53 -1.24 17.74 -8.08
N GLY A 54 -0.32 16.80 -8.19
CA GLY A 54 0.12 15.94 -7.08
C GLY A 54 -0.74 14.69 -6.85
N CYS A 55 -1.08 13.94 -7.90
CA CYS A 55 -1.93 12.73 -7.82
C CYS A 55 -1.36 11.54 -7.04
N ALA A 56 -0.06 11.49 -6.73
CA ALA A 56 0.57 10.29 -6.19
C ALA A 56 1.62 10.64 -5.13
N TRP A 57 1.94 9.67 -4.28
CA TRP A 57 3.16 9.75 -3.47
C TRP A 57 4.36 9.53 -4.37
N LEU A 58 5.35 10.42 -4.27
CA LEU A 58 6.54 10.37 -5.08
C LEU A 58 7.77 10.41 -4.18
N SER A 59 8.56 9.33 -4.19
CA SER A 59 9.81 9.34 -3.47
C SER A 59 10.82 10.24 -4.18
N LYS A 60 11.47 11.12 -3.41
CA LYS A 60 12.57 11.96 -3.91
C LYS A 60 13.79 11.12 -4.31
N PHE A 61 14.05 10.04 -3.58
CA PHE A 61 15.12 9.09 -3.86
C PHE A 61 14.56 7.76 -4.31
N ASN A 62 15.24 7.18 -5.29
CA ASN A 62 14.92 5.90 -5.89
C ASN A 62 15.81 4.82 -5.27
N ASP A 63 15.54 4.48 -4.01
CA ASP A 63 16.31 3.47 -3.27
C ASP A 63 15.43 2.30 -2.83
N LEU A 64 16.06 1.14 -2.66
CA LEU A 64 15.42 -0.05 -2.09
C LEU A 64 15.09 0.10 -0.60
N HIS A 65 15.59 1.16 0.05
CA HIS A 65 15.31 1.50 1.45
C HIS A 65 14.07 2.38 1.61
N GLN A 66 13.39 2.73 0.51
CA GLN A 66 12.16 3.50 0.58
C GLN A 66 10.99 2.63 1.01
N TRP A 67 10.10 3.21 1.79
CA TRP A 67 8.91 2.52 2.24
C TRP A 67 7.76 3.50 2.44
N ILE A 68 6.55 2.99 2.20
CA ILE A 68 5.32 3.66 2.58
C ILE A 68 4.61 2.79 3.61
N GLN A 69 4.18 3.42 4.70
CA GLN A 69 3.55 2.76 5.84
C GLN A 69 2.13 3.27 6.00
N ILE A 70 1.24 2.34 6.29
CA ILE A 70 -0.16 2.60 6.58
C ILE A 70 -0.43 2.08 7.99
N ASP A 71 -0.91 2.97 8.85
CA ASP A 71 -1.43 2.65 10.17
C ASP A 71 -2.95 2.50 10.10
N LEU A 72 -3.43 1.29 10.34
CA LEU A 72 -4.85 0.94 10.35
C LEU A 72 -5.54 1.40 11.63
N LYS A 73 -4.81 1.92 12.62
CA LYS A 73 -5.22 2.26 14.01
C LYS A 73 -5.66 1.06 14.85
N GLU A 74 -6.25 0.06 14.22
CA GLU A 74 -6.69 -1.19 14.84
C GLU A 74 -6.17 -2.40 14.05
N VAL A 75 -6.07 -3.55 14.71
CA VAL A 75 -5.67 -4.79 14.05
C VAL A 75 -6.79 -5.23 13.11
N GLN A 76 -6.55 -5.16 11.82
CA GLN A 76 -7.52 -5.53 10.79
C GLN A 76 -6.98 -6.61 9.87
N VAL A 77 -7.90 -7.30 9.19
CA VAL A 77 -7.56 -8.38 8.25
C VAL A 77 -7.49 -7.79 6.85
N MET A 78 -6.28 -7.69 6.30
CA MET A 78 -6.06 -7.21 4.94
C MET A 78 -6.10 -8.40 3.97
N SER A 79 -6.97 -8.27 2.97
CA SER A 79 -7.25 -9.29 1.95
C SER A 79 -6.60 -8.98 0.60
N GLY A 80 -6.14 -7.75 0.39
CA GLY A 80 -5.44 -7.36 -0.82
C GLY A 80 -4.99 -5.92 -0.82
N ILE A 81 -4.29 -5.55 -1.89
CA ILE A 81 -3.87 -4.19 -2.16
C ILE A 81 -4.13 -3.85 -3.63
N LEU A 82 -4.62 -2.65 -3.85
CA LEU A 82 -4.71 -2.03 -5.16
C LEU A 82 -3.53 -1.07 -5.28
N SER A 83 -2.80 -1.12 -6.39
CA SER A 83 -1.73 -0.18 -6.71
C SER A 83 -2.03 0.52 -8.04
N GLN A 84 -1.63 1.77 -8.15
CA GLN A 84 -1.79 2.57 -9.35
C GLN A 84 -0.57 3.51 -9.53
N GLY A 85 -0.18 3.77 -10.78
CA GLY A 85 0.93 4.67 -11.12
C GLY A 85 0.58 6.15 -10.96
N ARG A 86 1.50 7.05 -11.31
CA ARG A 86 1.26 8.50 -11.28
C ARG A 86 0.37 8.95 -12.43
N CYS A 87 -0.55 9.88 -12.22
CA CYS A 87 -1.42 10.39 -13.30
C CYS A 87 -0.68 11.30 -14.32
N ASP A 88 0.38 11.97 -13.85
CA ASP A 88 0.96 13.15 -14.49
C ASP A 88 2.26 12.86 -15.26
N ALA A 89 2.94 11.76 -14.93
CA ALA A 89 4.16 11.33 -15.60
C ALA A 89 4.23 9.79 -15.65
N ASP A 90 5.03 9.28 -16.59
CA ASP A 90 5.28 7.85 -16.81
C ASP A 90 6.21 7.24 -15.75
N GLU A 91 5.75 7.31 -14.49
CA GLU A 91 6.43 6.87 -13.27
C GLU A 91 5.53 5.94 -12.46
N TRP A 92 6.05 4.77 -12.09
CA TRP A 92 5.30 3.77 -11.33
C TRP A 92 6.21 2.73 -10.66
N VAL A 93 5.69 2.06 -9.63
CA VAL A 93 6.34 0.91 -9.01
C VAL A 93 6.00 -0.36 -9.77
N THR A 94 7.00 -1.09 -10.26
CA THR A 94 6.84 -2.34 -11.02
C THR A 94 6.83 -3.56 -10.12
N LYS A 95 7.59 -3.54 -9.02
CA LYS A 95 7.68 -4.64 -8.05
C LYS A 95 7.75 -4.09 -6.64
N TYR A 96 7.11 -4.76 -5.71
CA TYR A 96 7.21 -4.41 -4.29
C TYR A 96 7.07 -5.65 -3.40
N SER A 97 7.62 -5.55 -2.19
CA SER A 97 7.36 -6.49 -1.11
C SER A 97 6.48 -5.84 -0.05
N ILE A 98 5.75 -6.67 0.69
CA ILE A 98 4.89 -6.23 1.79
C ILE A 98 5.51 -6.73 3.09
N GLN A 99 5.67 -5.81 4.01
CA GLN A 99 5.92 -6.07 5.41
C GLN A 99 4.67 -5.70 6.20
N TYR A 100 4.44 -6.40 7.29
CA TYR A 100 3.32 -6.10 8.17
C TYR A 100 3.70 -6.35 9.62
N ARG A 101 2.96 -5.71 10.50
CA ARG A 101 3.17 -5.78 11.94
C ARG A 101 1.84 -5.60 12.67
N SER A 102 1.54 -6.47 13.62
CA SER A 102 0.30 -6.42 14.40
C SER A 102 0.37 -5.50 15.62
N VAL A 103 1.55 -5.30 16.20
CA VAL A 103 1.75 -4.48 17.41
C VAL A 103 3.03 -3.67 17.26
N GLU A 104 3.06 -2.42 17.70
CA GLU A 104 4.21 -1.52 17.56
C GLU A 104 5.52 -2.07 18.16
N THR A 105 5.41 -2.88 19.22
CA THR A 105 6.57 -3.50 19.90
C THR A 105 7.15 -4.71 19.16
N LEU A 106 6.48 -5.21 18.13
CA LEU A 106 6.94 -6.35 17.34
C LEU A 106 7.86 -5.92 16.20
N ASN A 107 8.65 -6.88 15.70
CA ASN A 107 9.43 -6.70 14.49
C ASN A 107 8.55 -6.77 13.24
N TRP A 108 9.00 -6.12 12.16
CA TRP A 108 8.36 -6.21 10.85
C TRP A 108 8.48 -7.62 10.27
N ILE A 109 7.35 -8.18 9.86
CA ILE A 109 7.28 -9.51 9.26
C ILE A 109 7.10 -9.37 7.76
N TYR A 110 7.96 -10.01 6.97
CA TYR A 110 7.78 -10.09 5.53
C TYR A 110 6.61 -11.01 5.18
N TYR A 111 5.80 -10.58 4.22
CA TYR A 111 4.76 -11.43 3.66
C TYR A 111 5.38 -12.61 2.92
N LYS A 112 5.01 -13.82 3.36
CA LYS A 112 5.45 -15.08 2.77
C LYS A 112 4.29 -15.71 2.02
N ASP A 113 4.60 -16.29 0.86
CA ASP A 113 3.61 -17.05 0.09
C ASP A 113 3.31 -18.41 0.75
N GLN A 114 2.36 -19.15 0.20
CA GLN A 114 2.04 -20.53 0.60
C GLN A 114 3.25 -21.48 0.57
N THR A 115 4.28 -21.16 -0.22
CA THR A 115 5.53 -21.93 -0.30
C THR A 115 6.56 -21.51 0.75
N GLY A 116 6.26 -20.54 1.62
CA GLY A 116 7.17 -20.03 2.65
C GLY A 116 8.23 -19.03 2.15
N ASN A 117 8.24 -18.70 0.85
CA ASN A 117 9.16 -17.74 0.26
C ASN A 117 8.64 -16.31 0.39
N ASN A 118 9.55 -15.32 0.45
CA ASN A 118 9.18 -13.91 0.42
C ASN A 118 8.42 -13.61 -0.87
N ARG A 119 7.17 -13.20 -0.74
CA ARG A 119 6.31 -12.95 -1.90
C ARG A 119 6.59 -11.55 -2.42
N VAL A 120 6.95 -11.48 -3.70
CA VAL A 120 7.09 -10.23 -4.44
C VAL A 120 5.82 -10.02 -5.25
N PHE A 121 5.21 -8.85 -5.08
CA PHE A 121 4.05 -8.45 -5.85
C PHE A 121 4.48 -7.68 -7.08
N TYR A 122 3.76 -7.94 -8.17
CA TYR A 122 3.89 -7.18 -9.40
C TYR A 122 2.93 -6.00 -9.30
N GLY A 123 3.51 -4.80 -9.36
CA GLY A 123 2.75 -3.56 -9.33
C GLY A 123 2.32 -3.19 -10.73
N ASN A 124 2.53 -1.93 -11.04
CA ASN A 124 2.05 -1.29 -12.24
C ASN A 124 2.98 -1.54 -13.44
N SER A 125 2.36 -1.65 -14.61
CA SER A 125 3.06 -1.59 -15.90
C SER A 125 2.81 -0.27 -16.64
N ASP A 126 1.83 0.50 -16.17
CA ASP A 126 1.42 1.78 -16.77
C ASP A 126 1.06 2.79 -15.68
N ARG A 127 0.98 4.05 -16.11
CA ARG A 127 0.67 5.22 -15.27
C ARG A 127 -0.77 5.28 -14.75
N SER A 128 -1.74 4.76 -15.52
CA SER A 128 -3.19 4.86 -15.23
C SER A 128 -3.83 3.54 -14.79
N SER A 129 -3.30 2.41 -15.23
CA SER A 129 -3.86 1.09 -14.92
C SER A 129 -3.84 0.81 -13.42
N THR A 130 -4.95 0.35 -12.85
CA THR A 130 -4.99 -0.12 -11.46
C THR A 130 -4.71 -1.61 -11.43
N VAL A 131 -3.71 -2.03 -10.65
CA VAL A 131 -3.34 -3.43 -10.49
C VAL A 131 -3.79 -3.92 -9.11
N GLN A 132 -4.58 -4.98 -9.11
CA GLN A 132 -5.07 -5.61 -7.88
C GLN A 132 -4.20 -6.82 -7.52
N ASN A 133 -3.68 -6.78 -6.29
CA ASN A 133 -2.88 -7.85 -5.71
C ASN A 133 -3.59 -8.39 -4.49
N LEU A 134 -4.24 -9.55 -4.63
CA LEU A 134 -4.90 -10.23 -3.51
C LEU A 134 -3.89 -11.00 -2.65
N LEU A 135 -4.05 -10.91 -1.34
CA LEU A 135 -3.23 -11.59 -0.34
C LEU A 135 -3.86 -12.94 0.01
N ARG A 136 -3.17 -14.02 -0.31
CA ARG A 136 -3.58 -15.40 0.02
C ARG A 136 -2.39 -16.17 0.61
N PRO A 137 -2.29 -16.29 1.95
CA PRO A 137 -3.31 -15.99 2.95
C PRO A 137 -3.51 -14.48 3.23
N PRO A 138 -4.68 -14.06 3.74
CA PRO A 138 -4.88 -12.70 4.22
C PRO A 138 -3.98 -12.40 5.43
N ILE A 139 -3.55 -11.15 5.58
CA ILE A 139 -2.66 -10.75 6.67
C ILE A 139 -3.45 -10.07 7.78
N VAL A 140 -3.11 -10.36 9.03
CA VAL A 140 -3.70 -9.70 10.20
C VAL A 140 -2.65 -8.77 10.78
N ALA A 141 -2.86 -7.47 10.59
CA ALA A 141 -1.89 -6.45 10.96
C ALA A 141 -2.58 -5.15 11.35
N GLN A 142 -1.88 -4.34 12.14
CA GLN A 142 -2.26 -2.96 12.42
C GLN A 142 -1.44 -2.01 11.56
N TYR A 143 -0.17 -2.33 11.34
CA TYR A 143 0.75 -1.56 10.50
C TYR A 143 1.11 -2.38 9.27
N VAL A 144 0.93 -1.78 8.10
CA VAL A 144 1.33 -2.37 6.83
C VAL A 144 2.38 -1.46 6.21
N ARG A 145 3.47 -2.06 5.73
CA ARG A 145 4.56 -1.36 5.07
C ARG A 145 4.81 -1.97 3.70
N LEU A 146 4.83 -1.13 2.69
CA LEU A 146 5.13 -1.52 1.32
C LEU A 146 6.52 -1.02 0.94
N LEU A 147 7.34 -1.93 0.43
CA LEU A 147 8.72 -1.66 0.03
C LEU A 147 8.83 -1.84 -1.48
N PRO A 148 8.94 -0.76 -2.27
CA PRO A 148 9.24 -0.86 -3.69
C PRO A 148 10.58 -1.56 -3.92
N LEU A 149 10.55 -2.66 -4.66
CA LEU A 149 11.73 -3.42 -5.10
C LEU A 149 12.16 -3.06 -6.53
N GLY A 150 11.24 -2.49 -7.31
CA GLY A 150 11.52 -2.03 -8.67
C GLY A 150 10.52 -0.96 -9.08
N TRP A 151 10.98 0.00 -9.88
CA TRP A 151 10.20 1.12 -10.36
C TRP A 151 10.66 1.52 -11.76
N HIS A 152 9.79 2.25 -12.46
CA HIS A 152 10.07 2.84 -13.75
C HIS A 152 10.25 4.35 -13.58
N THR A 153 11.42 4.88 -13.96
CA THR A 153 11.82 6.30 -13.82
C THR A 153 11.92 6.78 -12.37
N ARG A 154 10.83 6.80 -11.61
CA ARG A 154 10.79 7.12 -10.18
C ARG A 154 9.79 6.26 -9.42
N ILE A 155 10.00 6.15 -8.11
CA ILE A 155 9.05 5.53 -7.20
C ILE A 155 7.85 6.46 -7.05
N ALA A 156 6.80 6.18 -7.82
CA ALA A 156 5.50 6.80 -7.67
C ALA A 156 4.43 5.72 -7.46
N LEU A 157 3.61 5.89 -6.43
CA LEU A 157 2.59 4.92 -6.07
C LEU A 157 1.34 5.64 -5.54
N ARG A 158 0.20 5.25 -6.08
CA ARG A 158 -1.11 5.35 -5.46
C ARG A 158 -1.50 3.94 -5.00
N MET A 159 -2.15 3.84 -3.86
CA MET A 159 -2.58 2.55 -3.36
C MET A 159 -3.88 2.63 -2.59
N GLU A 160 -4.52 1.48 -2.47
CA GLU A 160 -5.66 1.28 -1.59
C GLU A 160 -5.62 -0.10 -0.99
N LEU A 161 -5.76 -0.16 0.33
CA LEU A 161 -5.80 -1.42 1.05
C LEU A 161 -7.21 -1.99 0.98
N LEU A 162 -7.31 -3.27 0.67
CA LEU A 162 -8.54 -4.05 0.72
C LEU A 162 -8.54 -4.89 1.99
N MET A 163 -9.65 -4.82 2.70
CA MET A 163 -9.89 -5.50 3.95
C MET A 163 -10.89 -6.62 3.77
N CYS A 164 -10.70 -7.68 4.53
CA CYS A 164 -11.62 -8.79 4.64
C CYS A 164 -12.73 -8.41 5.60
N MET A 165 -13.98 -8.43 5.14
CA MET A 165 -15.13 -8.38 6.05
C MET A 165 -15.78 -9.75 6.14
N ASN A 166 -15.89 -10.28 7.36
CA ASN A 166 -16.51 -11.58 7.61
C ASN A 166 -18.05 -11.51 7.74
N LYS A 167 -18.65 -10.32 7.88
CA LYS A 167 -20.12 -10.14 7.92
C LYS A 167 -20.56 -8.74 7.46
N CYS A 168 -21.62 -8.69 6.66
CA CYS A 168 -22.53 -7.55 6.59
C CYS A 168 -23.29 -7.44 7.91
N TYR A 169 -23.37 -6.25 8.49
CA TYR A 169 -24.26 -5.93 9.61
C TYR A 169 -25.35 -4.98 9.13
#